data_AF-A0A3M1Z445-F1
#
_entry.id   AF-A0A3M1Z445-F1
#
_cell.length_a   1.000
_cell.length_b   1.000
_cell.length_c   1.000
_cell.angle_alpha   90.00
_cell.angle_beta   90.00
_cell.angle_gamma   90.00
#
_symmetry.space_group_name_H-M   'P 1'
#
loop_
_entity.id
_entity.type
_entity.pdbx_description
1 polymer ?
#
loop_
_entity_poly.entity_id
_entity_poly.type
_entity_poly.pdbx_seq_one_letter_code
_entity_poly.pdbx_strand_id
1 'polypeptide(L)'
;MSYQIALGYNNTVGLTPLQIQPRFFRFEYPLVRPAGDGTLYADGLLSGQLQYNALLSEHYELILSQFGLSFGSAMSSQITIALPRNDDRSFGNYNAIAWYPIEARYESGAWRDVVIQLTNLEAV
;
A
#
# COMPACT_ATOMS: atom_id res chain seq x y z
N MET A 1 17.95 -1.71 0.14
CA MET A 1 16.85 -2.67 -0.01
C MET A 1 15.69 -1.97 -0.71
N SER A 2 14.96 -2.70 -1.55
CA SER A 2 13.79 -2.20 -2.29
C SER A 2 12.51 -2.70 -1.64
N TYR A 3 11.41 -1.98 -1.80
CA TYR A 3 10.08 -2.45 -1.42
C TYR A 3 9.71 -3.68 -2.24
N GLN A 4 9.17 -4.70 -1.57
CA GLN A 4 8.72 -5.95 -2.16
C GLN A 4 7.31 -6.26 -1.69
N ILE A 5 6.52 -6.92 -2.53
CA ILE A 5 5.13 -7.26 -2.25
C ILE A 5 4.80 -8.68 -2.72
N ALA A 6 3.85 -9.29 -2.02
CA ALA A 6 3.17 -10.51 -2.39
C ALA A 6 1.67 -10.37 -2.09
N LEU A 7 0.82 -10.94 -2.94
CA LEU A 7 -0.61 -11.02 -2.66
C LEU A 7 -0.89 -12.11 -1.62
N GLY A 8 -1.89 -11.87 -0.79
CA GLY A 8 -2.30 -12.77 0.29
C GLY A 8 -1.62 -12.48 1.63
N TYR A 9 -2.17 -13.07 2.69
CA TYR A 9 -1.66 -12.98 4.05
C TYR A 9 -0.55 -14.00 4.28
N ASN A 10 0.52 -13.61 4.98
CA ASN A 10 1.69 -14.43 5.33
C ASN A 10 2.42 -15.07 4.12
N ASN A 11 2.52 -14.34 3.01
CA ASN A 11 3.16 -14.81 1.79
C ASN A 11 4.58 -14.26 1.61
N THR A 12 5.49 -14.59 2.53
CA THR A 12 6.89 -14.13 2.49
C THR A 12 7.70 -14.75 1.36
N VAL A 13 7.35 -15.96 0.93
CA VAL A 13 8.02 -16.69 -0.17
C VAL A 13 7.69 -16.06 -1.53
N GLY A 14 6.51 -15.48 -1.69
CA GLY A 14 6.05 -14.83 -2.91
C GLY A 14 6.47 -13.36 -3.05
N LEU A 15 7.33 -12.84 -2.17
CA LEU A 15 7.76 -11.44 -2.22
C LEU A 15 8.53 -11.16 -3.51
N THR A 16 8.00 -10.24 -4.29
CA THR A 16 8.62 -9.75 -5.53
C THR A 16 8.87 -8.24 -5.43
N PRO A 17 9.97 -7.71 -6.00
CA PRO A 17 10.20 -6.26 -6.02
C PRO A 17 9.05 -5.51 -6.68
N LEU A 18 8.64 -4.39 -6.07
CA LEU A 18 7.77 -3.43 -6.77
C LEU A 18 8.52 -2.89 -7.99
N GLN A 19 7.87 -2.92 -9.15
CA GLN A 19 8.54 -2.47 -10.38
C GLN A 19 8.85 -0.98 -10.33
N ILE A 20 7.96 -0.21 -9.71
CA ILE A 20 8.15 1.20 -9.43
C ILE A 20 8.22 1.36 -7.92
N GLN A 21 9.29 1.99 -7.46
CA GLN A 21 9.53 2.13 -6.03
C GLN A 21 8.77 3.36 -5.49
N PRO A 22 7.83 3.16 -4.55
CA PRO A 22 7.17 4.29 -3.90
C PRO A 22 8.12 5.02 -2.96
N ARG A 23 7.70 6.21 -2.55
CA ARG A 23 8.17 6.80 -1.30
C ARG A 23 7.28 6.28 -0.17
N PHE A 24 7.88 5.62 0.82
CA PHE A 24 7.19 5.39 2.10
C PHE A 24 7.14 6.70 2.88
N PHE A 25 5.93 7.16 3.21
CA PHE A 25 5.75 8.46 3.86
C PHE A 25 6.08 8.39 5.35
N ARG A 26 5.30 7.60 6.11
CA ARG A 26 5.54 7.29 7.52
C ARG A 26 4.65 6.13 7.99
N PHE A 27 5.00 5.59 9.15
CA PHE A 27 4.08 4.82 9.97
C PHE A 27 3.14 5.76 10.75
N GLU A 28 1.91 5.31 10.95
CA GLU A 28 0.90 6.03 11.72
C GLU A 28 0.13 5.05 12.61
N TYR A 29 -0.32 5.53 13.77
CA TYR A 29 -1.24 4.82 14.66
C TYR A 29 -2.55 5.62 14.71
N PRO A 30 -3.37 5.57 13.64
CA PRO A 30 -4.63 6.31 13.62
C PRO A 30 -5.56 5.79 14.70
N LEU A 31 -6.08 6.70 15.52
CA LEU A 31 -7.08 6.38 16.54
C LEU A 31 -8.40 5.94 15.92
N VAL A 32 -8.71 6.44 14.73
CA VAL A 32 -9.94 6.13 13.98
C VAL A 32 -9.59 5.99 12.50
N ARG A 33 -10.15 4.98 11.83
CA ARG A 33 -9.95 4.75 10.39
C ARG A 33 -11.27 4.44 9.67
N PRO A 34 -11.44 4.88 8.41
CA PRO A 34 -12.52 4.40 7.57
C PRO A 34 -12.24 2.98 7.07
N ALA A 35 -13.26 2.14 7.08
CA ALA A 35 -13.28 0.88 6.35
C ALA A 35 -13.90 1.07 4.96
N GLY A 36 -13.79 0.01 4.15
CA GLY A 36 -14.26 0.00 2.78
C GLY A 36 -15.77 0.17 2.62
N ASP A 37 -16.54 -0.09 3.69
CA ASP A 37 -17.98 0.13 3.76
C ASP A 37 -18.37 1.53 4.27
N GLY A 38 -17.38 2.39 4.53
CA GLY A 38 -17.56 3.75 5.06
C GLY A 38 -17.71 3.82 6.58
N THR A 39 -17.66 2.69 7.30
CA THR A 39 -17.68 2.70 8.76
C THR A 39 -16.36 3.18 9.34
N LEU A 40 -16.40 3.80 10.52
CA LEU A 40 -15.20 4.25 11.24
C LEU A 40 -14.87 3.26 12.36
N TYR A 41 -13.65 2.73 12.36
CA TYR A 41 -13.14 1.83 13.39
C TYR A 41 -12.12 2.54 14.27
N ALA A 42 -12.28 2.41 15.58
CA ALA A 42 -11.27 2.82 16.54
C ALA A 42 -10.45 1.60 16.99
N ASP A 43 -9.25 1.44 16.46
CA ASP A 43 -8.40 0.28 16.79
C ASP A 43 -6.95 0.63 17.12
N GLY A 44 -6.46 1.83 16.78
CA GLY A 44 -5.09 2.24 17.05
C GLY A 44 -4.04 1.36 16.37
N LEU A 45 -4.41 0.62 15.32
CA LEU A 45 -3.52 -0.32 14.65
C LEU A 45 -2.54 0.40 13.73
N LEU A 46 -1.34 -0.16 13.62
CA LEU A 46 -0.28 0.39 12.78
C LEU A 46 -0.75 0.45 11.31
N SER A 47 -0.51 1.61 10.71
CA SER A 47 -0.85 1.93 9.32
C SER A 47 0.33 2.62 8.64
N GLY A 48 0.32 2.65 7.32
CA GLY A 48 1.39 3.24 6.53
C GLY A 48 0.91 3.71 5.17
N GLN A 49 1.68 4.58 4.53
CA GLN A 49 1.33 5.15 3.23
C GLN A 49 2.48 5.01 2.24
N LEU A 50 2.16 4.52 1.05
CA LEU A 50 3.08 4.46 -0.08
C LEU A 50 2.63 5.48 -1.12
N GLN A 51 3.49 6.46 -1.40
CA GLN A 51 3.20 7.55 -2.31
C GLN A 51 4.01 7.44 -3.60
N TYR A 52 3.33 7.67 -4.73
CA TYR A 52 3.93 7.83 -6.05
C TYR A 52 3.58 9.22 -6.59
N ASN A 53 4.62 10.01 -6.87
CA ASN A 53 4.44 11.42 -7.24
C ASN A 53 3.85 11.59 -8.65
N ALA A 54 4.32 10.79 -9.60
CA ALA A 54 3.89 10.84 -10.99
C ALA A 54 4.05 9.46 -11.65
N LEU A 55 2.99 8.97 -12.30
CA LEU A 55 2.94 7.68 -12.96
C LEU A 55 2.31 7.85 -14.34
N LEU A 56 2.89 7.19 -15.35
CA LEU A 56 2.22 7.00 -16.63
C LEU A 56 1.03 6.04 -16.43
N SER A 57 0.05 6.05 -17.34
CA SER A 57 -1.14 5.19 -17.23
C SER A 57 -0.77 3.70 -17.14
N GLU A 58 0.18 3.23 -17.94
CA GLU A 58 0.68 1.85 -17.89
C GLU A 58 1.30 1.48 -16.54
N HIS A 59 2.01 2.43 -15.94
CA HIS A 59 2.64 2.27 -14.62
C HIS A 59 1.61 2.25 -13.50
N TYR A 60 0.57 3.07 -13.60
CA TYR A 60 -0.53 3.12 -12.65
C TYR A 60 -1.28 1.78 -12.60
N GLU A 61 -1.70 1.27 -13.77
CA GLU A 61 -2.37 -0.04 -13.86
C GLU A 61 -1.49 -1.18 -13.37
N LEU A 62 -0.18 -1.12 -13.66
CA LEU A 62 0.77 -2.12 -13.20
C LEU A 62 0.89 -2.11 -11.67
N ILE A 63 1.00 -0.94 -11.04
CA ILE A 63 1.02 -0.82 -9.59
C ILE A 63 -0.27 -1.38 -9.00
N LEU A 64 -1.44 -0.97 -9.50
CA LEU A 64 -2.71 -1.50 -9.01
C LEU A 64 -2.74 -3.04 -9.09
N SER A 65 -2.31 -3.62 -10.21
CA SER A 65 -2.22 -5.07 -10.40
C SER A 65 -1.27 -5.74 -9.40
N GLN A 66 -0.08 -5.18 -9.12
CA GLN A 66 0.86 -5.74 -8.12
C GLN A 66 0.27 -5.77 -6.70
N PHE A 67 -0.64 -4.84 -6.39
CA PHE A 67 -1.39 -4.81 -5.12
C PHE A 67 -2.70 -5.61 -5.18
N GLY A 68 -3.05 -6.20 -6.32
CA GLY A 68 -4.30 -6.94 -6.50
C GLY A 68 -5.54 -6.04 -6.51
N LEU A 69 -5.35 -4.77 -6.87
CA LEU A 69 -6.37 -3.74 -6.89
C LEU A 69 -6.90 -3.53 -8.31
N SER A 70 -8.19 -3.24 -8.42
CA SER A 70 -8.85 -2.94 -9.69
C SER A 70 -10.05 -2.05 -9.45
N PHE A 71 -10.18 -0.99 -10.26
CA PHE A 71 -11.29 -0.05 -10.14
C PHE A 71 -12.63 -0.77 -10.31
N GLY A 72 -13.55 -0.59 -9.35
CA GLY A 72 -14.90 -1.15 -9.39
C GLY A 72 -15.04 -2.63 -9.02
N SER A 73 -13.95 -3.37 -8.82
CA SER A 73 -13.99 -4.80 -8.44
C SER A 73 -13.17 -5.13 -7.19
N ALA A 74 -11.93 -4.68 -7.08
CA ALA A 74 -11.07 -4.96 -5.93
C ALA A 74 -10.53 -3.65 -5.37
N MET A 75 -11.33 -3.01 -4.52
CA MET A 75 -10.99 -1.73 -3.88
C MET A 75 -10.06 -1.91 -2.66
N SER A 76 -9.86 -3.14 -2.21
CA SER A 76 -8.87 -3.50 -1.20
C SER A 76 -8.35 -4.92 -1.43
N SER A 77 -7.17 -5.21 -0.88
CA SER A 77 -6.50 -6.50 -1.04
C SER A 77 -5.64 -6.81 0.18
N GLN A 78 -5.62 -8.08 0.60
CA GLN A 78 -4.69 -8.56 1.61
C GLN A 78 -3.33 -8.83 0.97
N ILE A 79 -2.27 -8.33 1.59
CA ILE A 79 -0.91 -8.43 1.06
C ILE A 79 0.10 -8.75 2.18
N THR A 80 1.26 -9.26 1.77
CA THR A 80 2.49 -9.26 2.55
C THR A 80 3.48 -8.32 1.88
N ILE A 81 4.08 -7.41 2.64
CA ILE A 81 4.94 -6.34 2.11
C ILE A 81 6.21 -6.18 2.95
N ALA A 82 7.33 -5.95 2.28
CA ALA A 82 8.60 -5.61 2.92
C ALA A 82 8.73 -4.07 3.01
N LEU A 83 8.73 -3.55 4.23
CA LEU A 83 8.85 -2.12 4.54
C LEU A 83 10.05 -1.86 5.46
N PRO A 84 10.63 -0.65 5.45
CA PRO A 84 11.58 -0.24 6.47
C PRO A 84 10.97 -0.38 7.86
N ARG A 85 11.71 -0.92 8.82
CA ARG A 85 11.33 -0.92 10.22
C ARG A 85 11.45 0.48 10.80
N ASN A 86 10.65 0.74 11.83
CA ASN A 86 10.54 2.04 12.47
C ASN A 86 11.80 2.41 13.29
N ASP A 87 12.61 1.43 13.68
CA ASP A 87 13.67 1.53 14.67
C ASP A 87 15.10 1.56 14.08
N ASP A 88 15.38 0.79 13.03
CA ASP A 88 16.77 0.54 12.61
C ASP A 88 17.04 0.69 11.10
N ARG A 89 16.07 1.16 10.31
CA ARG A 89 16.14 1.26 8.83
C ARG A 89 16.39 -0.08 8.12
N SER A 90 16.38 -1.20 8.82
CA SER A 90 16.33 -2.53 8.20
C SER A 90 14.94 -2.75 7.58
N PHE A 91 14.77 -3.77 6.75
CA PHE A 91 13.45 -4.12 6.23
C PHE A 91 12.82 -5.22 7.10
N GLY A 92 11.55 -5.03 7.45
CA GLY A 92 10.68 -6.03 8.05
C GLY A 92 9.57 -6.43 7.10
N ASN A 93 9.06 -7.64 7.24
CA ASN A 93 7.88 -8.10 6.52
C ASN A 93 6.64 -7.83 7.36
N TYR A 94 5.60 -7.36 6.70
CA TYR A 94 4.33 -7.04 7.33
C TYR A 94 3.18 -7.60 6.51
N ASN A 95 2.17 -8.14 7.18
CA ASN A 95 0.85 -8.31 6.60
C ASN A 95 0.14 -6.96 6.62
N ALA A 96 -0.67 -6.68 5.60
CA ALA A 96 -1.46 -5.47 5.52
C ALA A 96 -2.72 -5.68 4.66
N ILE A 97 -3.66 -4.76 4.80
CA ILE A 97 -4.70 -4.52 3.81
C ILE A 97 -4.30 -3.27 3.04
N ALA A 98 -4.07 -3.42 1.73
CA ALA A 98 -3.87 -2.33 0.81
C ALA A 98 -5.21 -1.82 0.28
N TRP A 99 -5.33 -0.51 0.12
CA TRP A 99 -6.54 0.15 -0.38
C TRP A 99 -6.29 0.85 -1.71
N TYR A 100 -7.30 0.83 -2.57
CA TYR A 100 -7.31 1.55 -3.83
C TYR A 100 -7.09 3.06 -3.61
N PRO A 101 -6.27 3.74 -4.45
CA PRO A 101 -6.00 5.16 -4.30
C PRO A 101 -7.27 6.01 -4.42
N ILE A 102 -7.59 6.76 -3.36
CA ILE A 102 -8.74 7.69 -3.35
C ILE A 102 -8.37 9.11 -3.78
N GLU A 103 -7.08 9.49 -3.71
CA GLU A 103 -6.60 10.85 -3.95
C GLU A 103 -5.89 11.04 -5.30
N ALA A 104 -5.81 9.99 -6.12
CA ALA A 104 -5.10 10.02 -7.41
C ALA A 104 -5.75 10.99 -8.41
N ARG A 105 -4.95 11.81 -9.08
CA ARG A 105 -5.41 12.78 -10.10
C ARG A 105 -4.75 12.55 -11.43
N TYR A 106 -5.50 12.63 -12.52
CA TYR A 106 -4.93 12.52 -13.87
C TYR A 106 -4.74 13.92 -14.47
N GLU A 107 -3.49 14.34 -14.63
CA GLU A 107 -3.12 15.67 -15.13
C GLU A 107 -1.95 15.59 -16.12
N SER A 108 -2.06 16.30 -17.24
CA SER A 108 -1.00 16.39 -18.26
C SER A 108 -0.46 15.04 -18.75
N GLY A 109 -1.33 14.02 -18.86
CA GLY A 109 -0.96 12.68 -19.34
C GLY A 109 -0.37 11.74 -18.28
N ALA A 110 -0.39 12.12 -17.00
CA ALA A 110 0.13 11.29 -15.92
C ALA A 110 -0.80 11.32 -14.69
N TRP A 111 -0.81 10.20 -13.96
CA TRP A 111 -1.41 10.11 -12.64
C TRP A 111 -0.47 10.74 -11.60
N ARG A 112 -0.99 11.63 -10.77
CA ARG A 112 -0.27 12.33 -9.72
C ARG A 112 -0.88 12.04 -8.36
N ASP A 113 -0.05 12.21 -7.34
CA ASP A 113 -0.43 12.07 -5.92
C ASP A 113 -1.11 10.73 -5.62
N VAL A 114 -0.60 9.66 -6.23
CA VAL A 114 -1.14 8.31 -6.04
C VAL A 114 -0.67 7.78 -4.70
N VAL A 115 -1.61 7.54 -3.79
CA VAL A 115 -1.33 6.99 -2.45
C VAL A 115 -2.01 5.64 -2.30
N ILE A 116 -1.21 4.61 -2.01
CA ILE A 116 -1.71 3.32 -1.56
C ILE A 116 -1.65 3.33 -0.03
N GLN A 117 -2.84 3.31 0.59
CA GLN A 117 -2.96 3.21 2.04
C GLN A 117 -2.78 1.75 2.46
N LEU A 118 -1.93 1.51 3.45
CA LEU A 118 -1.76 0.24 4.13
C LEU A 118 -2.36 0.36 5.53
N THR A 119 -3.22 -0.59 5.87
CA THR A 119 -3.87 -0.69 7.18
C THR A 119 -3.67 -2.07 7.78
N ASN A 120 -3.82 -2.22 9.10
CA ASN A 120 -3.56 -3.50 9.80
C ASN A 120 -2.14 -4.01 9.57
N LEU A 121 -1.13 -3.15 9.66
CA LEU A 121 0.26 -3.59 9.56
C LEU A 121 0.62 -4.46 10.76
N GLU A 122 0.85 -5.74 10.50
CA GLU A 122 1.23 -6.75 11.48
C GLU A 122 2.54 -7.41 11.05
N ALA A 123 3.54 -7.45 11.94
CA ALA A 123 4.83 -8.05 11.61
C ALA A 123 4.70 -9.57 11.36
N VAL A 124 5.49 -10.06 10.41
CA VAL A 124 5.54 -11.48 10.00
C VAL A 124 6.84 -12.14 10.43
#